data_AF-M5U610-F1
#
_entry.id   AF-M5U610-F1
#
_cell.length_a   1.000
_cell.length_b   1.000
_cell.length_c   1.000
_cell.angle_alpha   90.00
_cell.angle_beta   90.00
_cell.angle_gamma   90.00
#
_symmetry.space_group_name_H-M   'P 1'
#
loop_
_entity.id
_entity.type
_entity.pdbx_description
1 polymer ?
#
loop_
_entity_poly.entity_id
_entity_poly.type
_entity_poly.pdbx_seq_one_letter_code
_entity_poly.pdbx_strand_id
1 'polypeptide(L)'
;MISGSDDEAASRWCSHEGSPNEDWPSSAAIQQLSTEAIEGRETILGVGCCGTTHFSVSVQHEKLDDDSLALRFDWAARLSKPLQSSKVDPEGDNPTDAFLGSTYQPRRDDSTSASDLRTLEFESLGDAMLDKPPSNDTTQIRPGQITGSRTIVWSYRVRLYPPID
;
A
#
# COMPACT_ATOMS: atom_id res chain seq x y z
N MET A 1 16.02 -17.44 31.22
CA MET A 1 16.11 -16.05 30.78
C MET A 1 16.48 -16.07 29.32
N ILE A 2 15.51 -15.93 28.43
CA ILE A 2 15.78 -15.75 27.01
C ILE A 2 15.98 -14.26 26.83
N SER A 3 17.25 -13.86 26.66
CA SER A 3 17.62 -12.52 26.21
C SER A 3 17.31 -12.44 24.73
N GLY A 4 16.04 -12.22 24.38
CA GLY A 4 15.65 -11.78 23.06
C GLY A 4 15.94 -10.29 22.99
N SER A 5 17.10 -9.93 22.43
CA SER A 5 17.30 -8.59 21.91
C SER A 5 16.37 -8.44 20.72
N ASP A 6 15.13 -8.04 21.00
CA ASP A 6 14.17 -7.55 20.02
C ASP A 6 14.66 -6.19 19.48
N ASP A 7 15.84 -6.19 18.84
CA ASP A 7 16.18 -5.16 17.87
C ASP A 7 15.34 -5.44 16.63
N GLU A 8 14.05 -5.13 16.78
CA GLU A 8 13.11 -5.06 15.68
C GLU A 8 13.55 -3.84 14.84
N ALA A 9 14.53 -4.08 13.97
CA ALA A 9 14.77 -3.28 12.78
C ALA A 9 13.51 -3.38 11.91
N ALA A 10 12.42 -2.79 12.38
CA ALA A 10 11.19 -2.64 11.66
C ALA A 10 11.54 -1.81 10.43
N SER A 11 11.20 -2.34 9.26
CA SER A 11 11.36 -1.59 8.04
C SER A 11 10.62 -0.26 8.18
N ARG A 12 11.37 0.84 8.15
CA ARG A 12 10.85 2.18 8.44
C ARG A 12 10.21 2.76 7.19
N TRP A 13 9.17 2.12 6.69
CA TRP A 13 8.29 2.71 5.69
C TRP A 13 6.95 3.00 6.33
N CYS A 14 6.38 4.16 6.03
CA CYS A 14 5.01 4.49 6.39
C CYS A 14 4.21 4.85 5.15
N SER A 15 2.91 4.58 5.20
CA SER A 15 1.97 5.22 4.29
C SER A 15 2.02 6.73 4.49
N HIS A 16 1.98 7.45 3.37
CA HIS A 16 1.68 8.88 3.37
C HIS A 16 0.17 9.02 3.53
N GLU A 17 -0.23 9.42 4.73
CA GLU A 17 -1.62 9.66 5.05
C GLU A 17 -2.08 10.98 4.43
N GLY A 18 -3.28 10.99 3.84
CA GLY A 18 -3.93 12.22 3.41
C GLY A 18 -4.59 12.97 4.57
N SER A 19 -5.23 14.08 4.25
CA SER A 19 -6.06 14.86 5.17
C SER A 19 -7.48 14.29 5.26
N PRO A 20 -8.16 14.34 6.43
CA PRO A 20 -9.56 13.90 6.55
C PRO A 20 -10.55 14.72 5.71
N ASN A 21 -10.12 15.85 5.15
CA ASN A 21 -10.94 16.70 4.28
C ASN A 21 -10.75 16.36 2.79
N GLU A 22 -9.88 15.41 2.45
CA GLU A 22 -9.66 14.96 1.07
C GLU A 22 -10.68 13.87 0.71
N ASP A 23 -11.38 14.05 -0.41
CA ASP A 23 -12.25 13.01 -0.96
C ASP A 23 -11.45 11.78 -1.42
N TRP A 24 -10.17 11.99 -1.74
CA TRP A 24 -9.22 10.99 -2.26
C TRP A 24 -7.83 11.17 -1.61
N PRO A 25 -7.64 10.69 -0.38
CA PRO A 25 -6.35 10.81 0.28
C PRO A 25 -5.26 9.98 -0.42
N SER A 26 -3.99 10.34 -0.17
CA SER A 26 -2.81 9.64 -0.70
C SER A 26 -2.73 8.15 -0.34
N SER A 27 -3.43 7.73 0.72
CA SER A 27 -3.64 6.35 1.12
C SER A 27 -5.08 6.20 1.66
N ALA A 28 -5.77 5.13 1.28
CA ALA A 28 -7.15 4.91 1.69
C ALA A 28 -7.26 4.68 3.21
N ALA A 29 -8.22 5.36 3.85
CA ALA A 29 -8.46 5.21 5.28
C ALA A 29 -9.18 3.88 5.59
N ILE A 30 -8.46 2.92 6.16
CA ILE A 30 -9.03 1.66 6.65
C ILE A 30 -9.61 1.88 8.05
N GLN A 31 -10.91 1.64 8.21
CA GLN A 31 -11.66 1.95 9.43
C GLN A 31 -11.93 0.69 10.28
N GLN A 32 -11.96 -0.47 9.65
CA GLN A 32 -12.19 -1.75 10.31
C GLN A 32 -11.19 -2.79 9.81
N LEU A 33 -10.69 -3.59 10.73
CA LEU A 33 -9.78 -4.70 10.46
C LEU A 33 -10.36 -5.98 11.07
N SER A 34 -10.23 -7.09 10.35
CA SER A 34 -10.49 -8.43 10.87
C SER A 34 -9.40 -9.39 10.40
N THR A 35 -9.30 -10.53 11.08
CA THR A 35 -8.44 -11.64 10.66
C THR A 35 -9.29 -12.86 10.38
N GLU A 36 -9.08 -13.50 9.23
CA GLU A 36 -9.84 -14.66 8.78
C GLU A 36 -8.91 -15.67 8.09
N ALA A 37 -9.33 -16.93 8.06
CA ALA A 37 -8.65 -17.96 7.28
C ALA A 37 -9.31 -18.07 5.90
N ILE A 38 -8.61 -17.63 4.85
CA ILE A 38 -9.07 -17.72 3.46
C ILE A 38 -8.16 -18.73 2.75
N GLU A 39 -8.76 -19.76 2.15
CA GLU A 39 -8.01 -20.83 1.46
C GLU A 39 -6.93 -21.49 2.36
N GLY A 40 -7.21 -21.57 3.66
CA GLY A 40 -6.29 -22.13 4.64
C GLY A 40 -5.12 -21.21 5.05
N ARG A 41 -5.13 -19.94 4.61
CA ARG A 41 -4.12 -18.94 4.95
C ARG A 41 -4.70 -17.85 5.85
N GLU A 42 -3.96 -17.48 6.89
CA GLU A 42 -4.29 -16.32 7.71
C GLU A 42 -4.24 -15.05 6.85
N THR A 43 -5.34 -14.31 6.87
CA THR A 43 -5.57 -13.15 6.03
C THR A 43 -6.08 -12.01 6.88
N ILE A 44 -5.43 -10.85 6.77
CA ILE A 44 -5.96 -9.61 7.32
C ILE A 44 -6.91 -9.01 6.29
N LEU A 45 -8.12 -8.68 6.71
CA LEU A 45 -9.09 -7.97 5.89
C LEU A 45 -9.25 -6.56 6.45
N GLY A 46 -9.16 -5.57 5.58
CA GLY A 46 -9.42 -4.18 5.89
C GLY A 46 -10.56 -3.64 5.06
N VAL A 47 -11.45 -2.86 5.67
CA VAL A 47 -12.46 -2.09 4.95
C VAL A 47 -12.50 -0.65 5.42
N GLY A 48 -12.84 0.25 4.50
CA GLY A 48 -12.85 1.68 4.75
C GLY A 48 -13.66 2.45 3.73
N CYS A 49 -13.76 3.76 3.93
CA CYS A 49 -14.47 4.66 3.03
C CYS A 49 -13.79 6.02 2.98
N CYS A 50 -13.61 6.55 1.77
CA CYS A 50 -13.22 7.94 1.53
C CYS A 50 -14.17 8.55 0.49
N GLY A 51 -14.74 9.71 0.80
CA GLY A 51 -15.77 10.35 -0.02
C GLY A 51 -16.96 9.42 -0.28
N THR A 52 -17.14 9.00 -1.54
CA THR A 52 -18.23 8.09 -1.96
C THR A 52 -17.74 6.69 -2.34
N THR A 53 -16.52 6.33 -1.93
CA THR A 53 -15.83 5.13 -2.37
C THR A 53 -15.57 4.21 -1.20
N HIS A 54 -16.01 2.96 -1.35
CA HIS A 54 -15.71 1.91 -0.38
C HIS A 54 -14.43 1.22 -0.79
N PHE A 55 -13.49 1.12 0.13
CA PHE A 55 -12.23 0.41 -0.04
C PHE A 55 -12.28 -0.90 0.74
N SER A 56 -11.70 -1.94 0.16
CA SER A 56 -11.40 -3.18 0.84
C SER A 56 -10.01 -3.64 0.44
N VAL A 57 -9.29 -4.21 1.39
CA VAL A 57 -7.98 -4.82 1.17
C VAL A 57 -7.93 -6.18 1.85
N SER A 58 -7.32 -7.16 1.21
CA SER A 58 -6.84 -8.36 1.88
C SER A 58 -5.32 -8.39 1.86
N VAL A 59 -4.72 -8.76 2.98
CA VAL A 59 -3.27 -8.90 3.13
C VAL A 59 -2.95 -10.31 3.58
N GLN A 60 -2.09 -10.98 2.83
CA GLN A 60 -1.62 -12.34 3.12
C GLN A 60 -0.11 -12.40 3.06
N HIS A 61 0.49 -13.27 3.87
CA HIS A 61 1.88 -13.65 3.64
C HIS A 61 1.97 -14.52 2.38
N GLU A 62 3.08 -14.39 1.68
CA GLU A 62 3.41 -15.17 0.51
C GLU A 62 4.87 -15.62 0.62
N LYS A 63 5.10 -16.92 0.40
CA LYS A 63 6.44 -17.47 0.32
C LYS A 63 6.85 -17.49 -1.15
N LEU A 64 8.03 -16.95 -1.43
CA LEU A 64 8.59 -16.87 -2.77
C LEU A 64 9.44 -18.09 -3.14
N ASP A 65 9.73 -18.23 -4.43
CA ASP A 65 10.57 -19.31 -4.99
C ASP A 65 12.00 -19.30 -4.43
N ASP A 66 12.47 -18.13 -4.01
CA ASP A 66 13.78 -17.91 -3.37
C ASP A 66 13.72 -18.04 -1.83
N ASP A 67 12.65 -18.62 -1.29
CA ASP A 67 12.34 -18.72 0.14
C ASP A 67 12.17 -17.36 0.87
N SER A 68 12.17 -16.24 0.15
CA SER A 68 11.93 -14.93 0.76
C SER A 68 10.46 -14.77 1.19
N LEU A 69 10.26 -13.93 2.22
CA LEU A 69 8.93 -13.60 2.73
C LEU A 69 8.43 -12.31 2.08
N ALA A 70 7.21 -12.36 1.56
CA ALA A 70 6.50 -11.21 1.04
C ALA A 70 5.12 -11.07 1.68
N LEU A 71 4.60 -9.85 1.67
CA LEU A 71 3.20 -9.56 1.95
C LEU A 71 2.53 -9.22 0.62
N ARG A 72 1.47 -9.94 0.28
CA ARG A 72 0.61 -9.65 -0.86
C ARG A 72 -0.58 -8.82 -0.40
N PHE A 73 -0.84 -7.75 -1.12
CA PHE A 73 -1.97 -6.86 -0.93
C PHE A 73 -2.88 -6.98 -2.15
N ASP A 74 -4.15 -7.30 -1.93
CA ASP A 74 -5.18 -7.26 -2.96
C ASP A 74 -6.22 -6.22 -2.56
N TRP A 75 -6.29 -5.14 -3.33
CA TRP A 75 -7.18 -4.03 -3.10
C TRP A 75 -8.37 -4.05 -4.05
N ALA A 76 -9.50 -3.58 -3.55
CA ALA A 76 -10.65 -3.22 -4.35
C ALA A 76 -11.25 -1.89 -3.89
N ALA A 77 -11.63 -1.05 -4.85
CA ALA A 77 -12.39 0.17 -4.64
C ALA A 77 -13.73 0.06 -5.36
N ARG A 78 -14.83 0.27 -4.63
CA ARG A 78 -16.18 0.33 -5.17
C ARG A 78 -16.68 1.77 -5.18
N LEU A 79 -16.80 2.31 -6.39
CA LEU A 79 -17.22 3.67 -6.66
C LEU A 79 -18.75 3.76 -6.72
N SER A 80 -19.29 4.86 -6.19
CA SER A 80 -20.70 5.21 -6.35
C SER A 80 -21.09 5.34 -7.83
N LYS A 81 -20.20 5.93 -8.65
CA LYS A 81 -20.28 6.11 -10.10
C LYS A 81 -18.90 5.93 -10.76
N PRO A 82 -18.81 5.48 -12.03
CA PRO A 82 -17.51 5.39 -12.71
C PRO A 82 -16.78 6.73 -12.73
N LEU A 83 -15.45 6.70 -12.58
CA LEU A 83 -14.60 7.87 -12.74
C LEU A 83 -14.47 8.22 -14.23
N GLN A 84 -14.60 9.51 -14.54
CA GLN A 84 -14.28 10.05 -15.87
C GLN A 84 -12.77 10.27 -15.96
N SER A 85 -12.18 10.02 -17.12
CA SER A 85 -10.72 10.16 -17.31
C SER A 85 -10.20 11.56 -16.99
N SER A 86 -11.02 12.61 -17.16
CA SER A 86 -10.69 14.00 -16.83
C SER A 86 -10.76 14.32 -15.34
N LYS A 87 -11.00 13.32 -14.49
CA LYS A 87 -11.13 13.41 -13.03
C LYS A 87 -10.25 12.41 -12.30
N VAL A 88 -9.27 11.85 -13.01
CA VAL A 88 -8.26 10.94 -12.45
C VAL A 88 -6.95 11.68 -12.50
N ASP A 89 -6.28 11.71 -11.36
CA ASP A 89 -4.93 12.22 -11.27
C ASP A 89 -4.00 11.04 -10.96
N PRO A 90 -3.28 10.55 -11.99
CA PRO A 90 -2.38 9.43 -11.82
C PRO A 90 -1.10 9.79 -11.05
N GLU A 91 -0.76 11.07 -10.95
CA GLU A 91 0.47 11.56 -10.30
C GLU A 91 0.23 11.97 -8.84
N GLY A 92 -1.00 12.34 -8.49
CA GLY A 92 -1.39 12.78 -7.15
C GLY A 92 -1.04 14.25 -6.87
N ASP A 93 -0.71 15.01 -7.91
CA ASP A 93 -0.30 16.43 -7.84
C ASP A 93 -1.50 17.40 -7.85
N ASN A 94 -2.68 16.94 -8.27
CA ASN A 94 -3.93 17.70 -8.29
C ASN A 94 -4.88 17.22 -7.17
N PRO A 95 -5.06 18.00 -6.10
CA PRO A 95 -5.91 17.63 -4.96
C PRO A 95 -7.41 17.55 -5.28
N THR A 96 -7.82 17.93 -6.50
CA THR A 96 -9.24 17.92 -6.93
C THR A 96 -9.62 16.71 -7.78
N ASP A 97 -8.64 15.92 -8.20
CA ASP A 97 -8.82 14.75 -9.03
C ASP A 97 -8.60 13.47 -8.21
N ALA A 98 -9.17 12.35 -8.67
CA ALA A 98 -9.17 11.11 -7.91
C ALA A 98 -7.84 10.36 -8.06
N PHE A 99 -7.17 10.14 -6.94
CA PHE A 99 -6.11 9.16 -6.80
C PHE A 99 -6.66 7.90 -6.11
N LEU A 100 -6.55 6.75 -6.79
CA LEU A 100 -6.84 5.45 -6.19
C LEU A 100 -5.50 4.75 -6.01
N GLY A 101 -5.02 4.62 -4.79
CA GLY A 101 -3.73 3.99 -4.55
C GLY A 101 -3.24 4.15 -3.12
N SER A 102 -1.95 3.92 -2.97
CA SER A 102 -1.23 4.15 -1.73
C SER A 102 0.13 4.74 -2.05
N THR A 103 0.51 5.75 -1.29
CA THR A 103 1.84 6.35 -1.35
C THR A 103 2.61 5.92 -0.12
N TYR A 104 3.82 5.41 -0.31
CA TYR A 104 4.72 4.99 0.76
C TYR A 104 5.97 5.88 0.76
N GLN A 105 6.48 6.17 1.95
CA GLN A 105 7.70 6.94 2.13
C GLN A 105 8.57 6.31 3.24
N PRO A 106 9.90 6.43 3.15
CA PRO A 106 10.77 6.12 4.27
C PRO A 106 10.45 7.03 5.45
N ARG A 107 10.23 6.43 6.62
CA ARG A 107 10.13 7.11 7.90
C ARG A 107 11.55 7.52 8.32
N ARG A 108 11.81 8.82 8.25
CA ARG A 108 13.05 9.45 8.70
C ARG A 108 12.92 9.81 10.18
N ASP A 109 13.46 8.97 11.05
CA ASP A 109 13.70 9.38 12.44
C ASP A 109 15.20 9.72 12.59
N ASP A 110 15.50 10.86 13.21
CA ASP A 110 16.86 11.42 13.38
C ASP A 110 17.85 10.51 14.14
N SER A 111 17.36 9.43 14.75
CA SER A 111 18.14 8.50 15.59
C SER A 111 18.60 7.22 14.87
N THR A 112 18.35 7.09 13.56
CA THR A 112 18.52 5.81 12.85
C THR A 112 19.74 5.82 11.94
N SER A 113 20.64 4.86 12.12
CA SER A 113 21.70 4.59 11.15
C SER A 113 21.10 3.98 9.88
N ALA A 114 21.55 4.44 8.71
CA ALA A 114 21.11 3.90 7.42
C ALA A 114 21.34 2.38 7.26
N SER A 115 22.24 1.80 8.05
CA SER A 115 22.54 0.36 8.11
C SER A 115 21.41 -0.49 8.69
N ASP A 116 20.53 0.08 9.51
CA ASP A 116 19.53 -0.68 10.26
C ASP A 116 18.19 -0.79 9.50
N LEU A 117 18.12 -0.21 8.30
CA LEU A 117 16.91 -0.18 7.49
C LEU A 117 16.79 -1.46 6.68
N ARG A 118 15.80 -2.29 7.00
CA ARG A 118 15.36 -3.35 6.08
C ARG A 118 14.90 -2.72 4.77
N THR A 119 15.40 -3.23 3.66
CA THR A 119 14.94 -2.78 2.34
C THR A 119 13.56 -3.39 2.07
N LEU A 120 12.56 -2.53 1.82
CA LEU A 120 11.31 -2.96 1.20
C LEU A 120 11.45 -2.84 -0.30
N GLU A 121 11.06 -3.91 -0.99
CA GLU A 121 10.86 -3.85 -2.42
C GLU A 121 9.39 -4.06 -2.73
N PHE A 122 8.83 -3.07 -3.40
CA PHE A 122 7.47 -3.10 -3.92
C PHE A 122 7.49 -3.67 -5.33
N GLU A 123 6.63 -4.64 -5.60
CA GLU A 123 6.47 -5.27 -6.90
C GLU A 123 4.98 -5.23 -7.27
N SER A 124 4.67 -4.69 -8.46
CA SER A 124 3.29 -4.64 -8.95
C SER A 124 2.85 -6.02 -9.44
N LEU A 125 1.57 -6.35 -9.22
CA LEU A 125 0.96 -7.58 -9.70
C LEU A 125 -0.19 -7.25 -10.66
N GLY A 126 -0.26 -8.00 -11.77
CA GLY A 126 -1.28 -7.79 -12.80
C GLY A 126 -1.20 -6.38 -13.39
N ASP A 127 -2.33 -5.68 -13.40
CA ASP A 127 -2.45 -4.34 -13.98
C ASP A 127 -2.07 -3.21 -13.01
N ALA A 128 -1.54 -3.50 -11.82
CA ALA A 128 -1.08 -2.45 -10.92
C ALA A 128 0.14 -1.70 -11.51
N MET A 129 0.17 -0.39 -11.31
CA MET A 129 1.30 0.46 -11.67
C MET A 129 2.08 0.85 -10.42
N LEU A 130 3.39 0.86 -10.56
CA LEU A 130 4.33 1.29 -9.54
C LEU A 130 5.15 2.46 -10.07
N ASP A 131 4.95 3.61 -9.45
CA ASP A 131 5.62 4.85 -9.82
C ASP A 131 6.60 5.22 -8.69
N LYS A 132 7.83 5.59 -9.08
CA LYS A 132 8.86 6.12 -8.15
C LYS A 132 9.14 7.56 -8.56
N PRO A 133 8.41 8.55 -8.00
CA PRO A 133 8.60 9.93 -8.35
C PRO A 133 10.06 10.35 -8.10
N PRO A 134 10.69 11.09 -9.03
CA PRO A 134 12.12 11.40 -8.96
C PRO A 134 12.51 12.33 -7.79
N SER A 135 11.54 12.92 -7.10
CA SER A 135 11.77 14.01 -6.15
C SER A 135 11.84 13.59 -4.68
N ASN A 136 11.21 12.48 -4.24
CA ASN A 136 10.80 12.37 -2.83
C ASN A 136 11.03 11.01 -2.12
N ASP A 137 11.87 10.11 -2.62
CA ASP A 137 12.03 8.73 -2.08
C ASP A 137 10.68 8.00 -1.89
N THR A 138 9.61 8.46 -2.54
CA THR A 138 8.28 7.89 -2.41
C THR A 138 8.10 6.74 -3.38
N THR A 139 7.24 5.80 -3.01
CA THR A 139 6.74 4.77 -3.92
C THR A 139 5.22 4.88 -3.95
N GLN A 140 4.67 5.15 -5.13
CA GLN A 140 3.24 5.16 -5.37
C GLN A 140 2.83 3.85 -6.03
N ILE A 141 1.74 3.24 -5.54
CA ILE A 141 1.14 2.07 -6.14
C ILE A 141 -0.33 2.36 -6.40
N ARG A 142 -0.78 2.11 -7.63
CA ARG A 142 -2.14 2.42 -8.09
C ARG A 142 -2.65 1.40 -9.12
N PRO A 143 -3.96 1.34 -9.39
CA PRO A 143 -4.50 0.59 -10.52
C PRO A 143 -3.97 1.15 -11.85
N GLY A 144 -3.67 0.29 -12.81
CA GLY A 144 -3.33 0.69 -14.16
C GLY A 144 -4.54 1.12 -14.99
N GLN A 145 -5.76 0.74 -14.60
CA GLN A 145 -7.01 1.18 -15.22
C GLN A 145 -8.01 1.63 -14.15
N ILE A 146 -8.41 2.90 -14.22
CA ILE A 146 -9.26 3.56 -13.21
C ILE A 146 -10.61 4.01 -13.81
N THR A 147 -10.76 3.97 -15.14
CA THR A 147 -11.92 4.56 -15.83
C THR A 147 -12.88 3.49 -16.34
N GLY A 148 -14.15 3.87 -16.53
CA GLY A 148 -15.17 3.01 -17.16
C GLY A 148 -15.72 1.87 -16.29
N SER A 149 -15.13 1.59 -15.12
CA SER A 149 -15.64 0.60 -14.16
C SER A 149 -16.13 1.25 -12.86
N ARG A 150 -17.05 0.57 -12.17
CA ARG A 150 -17.47 0.92 -10.79
C ARG A 150 -16.69 0.15 -9.72
N THR A 151 -16.00 -0.91 -10.13
CA THR A 151 -15.17 -1.72 -9.26
C THR A 151 -13.78 -1.76 -9.88
N ILE A 152 -12.81 -1.26 -9.13
CA ILE A 152 -11.43 -1.17 -9.55
C ILE A 152 -10.63 -2.03 -8.59
N VAL A 153 -9.80 -2.91 -9.13
CA VAL A 153 -8.99 -3.84 -8.35
C VAL A 153 -7.54 -3.67 -8.75
N TRP A 154 -6.64 -3.83 -7.79
CA TRP A 154 -5.21 -3.82 -8.04
C TRP A 154 -4.52 -4.61 -6.94
N SER A 155 -3.39 -5.22 -7.31
CA SER A 155 -2.63 -6.04 -6.38
C SER A 155 -1.17 -5.67 -6.47
N TYR A 156 -0.48 -5.78 -5.35
CA TYR A 156 0.96 -5.63 -5.31
C TYR A 156 1.49 -6.48 -4.17
N ARG A 157 2.81 -6.58 -4.11
CA ARG A 157 3.49 -7.23 -3.02
C ARG A 157 4.63 -6.39 -2.50
N VAL A 158 4.96 -6.64 -1.25
CA VAL A 158 6.08 -6.03 -0.54
C VAL A 158 6.99 -7.13 -0.06
N ARG A 159 8.22 -7.19 -0.58
CA ARG A 159 9.27 -8.09 -0.10
C ARG A 159 10.02 -7.41 1.04
N LEU A 160 10.31 -8.18 2.09
CA LEU A 160 11.15 -7.71 3.18
C LEU A 160 12.52 -8.38 3.07
N TYR A 161 13.55 -7.61 2.74
CA TYR A 161 14.92 -8.10 2.82
C TYR A 161 15.46 -7.96 4.25
N PRO A 162 16.36 -8.87 4.67
CA PRO A 162 17.15 -8.66 5.88
C PRO A 162 18.00 -7.38 5.74
N PRO A 163 18.46 -6.79 6.86
CA PRO A 163 19.44 -5.71 6.83
C PRO A 163 20.68 -6.12 6.02
N ILE A 164 21.31 -5.16 5.35
CA ILE A 164 22.59 -5.39 4.66
C ILE A 164 23.70 -5.26 5.71
N ASP A 165 24.45 -6.34 5.94
CA ASP A 165 25.61 -6.38 6.84
C ASP A 165 26.77 -5.45 6.40
#